data_AF-A0A8S3QA50-F1
#
_entry.id   AF-A0A8S3QA50-F1
#
_cell.length_a   1.000
_cell.length_b   1.000
_cell.length_c   1.000
_cell.angle_alpha   90.00
_cell.angle_beta   90.00
_cell.angle_gamma   90.00
#
_symmetry.space_group_name_H-M   'P 1'
#
loop_
_entity.id
_entity.type
_entity.pdbx_description
1 polymer ?
#
loop_
_entity_poly.entity_id
_entity_poly.type
_entity_poly.pdbx_seq_one_letter_code
_entity_poly.pdbx_strand_id
1 'polypeptide(L)'
;MSHNNKLHRVLSTSVLRIPRSRYSFWQRHADDLIVTPFAQILASLRSVRNNYISLTNVQAPRERSRGASNPSGSHIHGRGSTGQENNKVPDEKYSQMALDTLEELDWCLDQLETIQTHRSVSDMASSKFKRMLNRELSHFAESSKSGNQIAEYICNTYLDKQQELDLPTVKVDEPQVKRKEEEPQKDSKKSPMTQIIGVRKMKHANSFTGIVPKYGVEPTNADLLAQTLTDINKWGADVFKIAEYSGNRPLTCTTYKIFQERDLLSMFKIPATTLLNYLMHLEDHYHRDNPYHNSTHAADVTQSTHVLLSSQALDNVFTDLEVLAAIFASAIHDVDHPGLTNQYLVHTGSELALMYNDESVLENHHLAVAFKLLQEDNCNIFLNLSDKQRQTLRKMVIDMVLATDMSKHMSLLADLKTMVETKKVAGSGVLMLDNYTDKIQVLQNMVHCSDLSNPTKPIEIYKKSVDRLMEEFFQQGDKERERGMDISPMCDRHNSTIEKSQVGFIDYIVHPLWETWADLVFPDAQEILDTLEDNRDWYQSMIPVSPSASFSTRKRNSDKEEETKFQFDMDEVKDNNCDSAQTLKVSTPKTH
;
A
#
# COMPACT_ATOMS: atom_id res chain seq x y z
N MET A 1 -48.90 -26.34 -31.71
CA MET A 1 -50.09 -25.75 -31.04
C MET A 1 -49.71 -25.51 -29.59
N SER A 2 -49.10 -24.37 -29.26
CA SER A 2 -49.76 -23.13 -28.80
C SER A 2 -50.39 -23.24 -27.41
N HIS A 3 -49.72 -22.79 -26.35
CA HIS A 3 -50.06 -21.52 -25.66
C HIS A 3 -49.18 -21.26 -24.42
N ASN A 4 -48.80 -19.99 -24.30
CA ASN A 4 -48.16 -19.30 -23.16
C ASN A 4 -48.91 -19.45 -21.84
N ASN A 5 -48.19 -19.43 -20.72
CA ASN A 5 -48.46 -18.44 -19.66
C ASN A 5 -47.24 -18.19 -18.75
N LYS A 6 -46.81 -16.92 -18.72
CA LYS A 6 -45.81 -16.34 -17.82
C LYS A 6 -46.39 -16.25 -16.40
N LEU A 7 -45.58 -16.55 -15.38
CA LEU A 7 -45.87 -16.25 -13.97
C LEU A 7 -44.71 -15.45 -13.36
N HIS A 8 -45.05 -14.26 -12.88
CA HIS A 8 -44.21 -13.32 -12.12
C HIS A 8 -43.65 -13.98 -10.85
N ARG A 9 -42.35 -13.87 -10.60
CA ARG A 9 -41.76 -14.07 -9.26
C ARG A 9 -41.75 -12.74 -8.51
N VAL A 10 -42.58 -12.61 -7.49
CA VAL A 10 -42.43 -11.63 -6.41
C VAL A 10 -41.85 -12.39 -5.22
N LEU A 11 -40.66 -12.03 -4.76
CA LEU A 11 -40.05 -12.57 -3.55
C LEU A 11 -40.73 -11.91 -2.34
N SER A 12 -41.62 -12.65 -1.69
CA SER A 12 -42.22 -12.29 -0.40
C SER A 12 -41.27 -12.68 0.73
N THR A 13 -40.99 -11.73 1.63
CA THR A 13 -40.19 -11.87 2.85
C THR A 13 -40.92 -12.73 3.88
N SER A 14 -40.55 -14.00 3.99
CA SER A 14 -41.01 -14.89 5.06
C SER A 14 -40.23 -14.62 6.36
N VAL A 15 -40.89 -13.95 7.30
CA VAL A 15 -40.47 -13.75 8.69
C VAL A 15 -40.60 -15.06 9.46
N LEU A 16 -39.48 -15.63 9.92
CA LEU A 16 -39.45 -16.75 10.86
C LEU A 16 -39.89 -16.27 12.26
N ARG A 17 -41.06 -16.74 12.73
CA ARG A 17 -41.56 -16.51 14.09
C ARG A 17 -40.76 -17.35 15.11
N ILE A 18 -40.06 -16.68 16.03
CA ILE A 18 -39.43 -17.27 17.22
C ILE A 18 -40.36 -17.06 18.44
N PRO A 19 -40.45 -18.00 19.41
CA PRO A 19 -41.41 -17.94 20.52
C PRO A 19 -41.15 -16.80 21.53
N ARG A 20 -42.25 -16.30 22.10
CA ARG A 20 -42.41 -15.07 22.92
C ARG A 20 -41.65 -14.96 24.26
N SER A 21 -40.68 -15.81 24.60
CA SER A 21 -40.02 -15.77 25.93
C SER A 21 -38.64 -15.09 25.98
N ARG A 22 -38.10 -14.58 24.86
CA ARG A 22 -36.78 -13.90 24.79
C ARG A 22 -36.83 -12.37 24.69
N TYR A 23 -37.90 -11.74 25.18
CA TYR A 23 -38.09 -10.28 25.07
C TYR A 23 -37.24 -9.44 26.05
N SER A 24 -36.53 -10.02 27.01
CA SER A 24 -35.82 -9.23 28.03
C SER A 24 -34.49 -8.60 27.55
N PHE A 25 -33.82 -9.18 26.55
CA PHE A 25 -32.57 -8.63 26.00
C PHE A 25 -32.84 -7.48 25.02
N TRP A 26 -33.75 -7.68 24.07
CA TRP A 26 -34.03 -6.72 22.99
C TRP A 26 -34.85 -5.49 23.41
N GLN A 27 -35.57 -5.56 24.54
CA GLN A 27 -36.40 -4.45 25.01
C GLN A 27 -35.60 -3.38 25.77
N ARG A 28 -34.35 -3.68 26.20
CA ARG A 28 -33.42 -2.67 26.74
C ARG A 28 -32.68 -1.86 25.68
N HIS A 29 -32.75 -2.27 24.40
CA HIS A 29 -32.01 -1.66 23.29
C HIS A 29 -32.93 -1.15 22.16
N ALA A 30 -34.20 -0.83 22.47
CA ALA A 30 -35.15 -0.34 21.45
C ALA A 30 -34.72 0.99 20.79
N ASP A 31 -33.85 1.78 21.44
CA ASP A 31 -33.30 3.03 20.90
C ASP A 31 -31.99 2.83 20.12
N ASP A 32 -31.36 1.64 20.18
CA ASP A 32 -30.15 1.28 19.46
C ASP A 32 -30.50 0.32 18.30
N LEU A 33 -31.34 0.77 17.36
CA LEU A 33 -31.47 0.07 16.09
C LEU A 33 -30.07 -0.07 15.46
N ILE A 34 -29.71 -1.30 15.15
CA ILE A 34 -28.47 -1.65 14.47
C ILE A 34 -28.58 -1.15 13.03
N VAL A 35 -28.35 0.14 12.86
CA VAL A 35 -28.19 0.82 11.57
C VAL A 35 -26.70 1.04 11.39
N THR A 36 -26.19 0.71 10.20
CA THR A 36 -24.79 0.96 9.87
C THR A 36 -24.53 2.47 10.04
N PRO A 37 -23.39 2.87 10.65
CA PRO A 37 -23.13 4.29 10.90
C PRO A 37 -23.16 5.11 9.61
N PHE A 38 -22.76 4.50 8.49
CA PHE A 38 -22.84 5.11 7.16
C PHE A 38 -24.27 5.42 6.72
N ALA A 39 -25.21 4.47 6.86
CA ALA A 39 -26.62 4.71 6.53
C ALA A 39 -27.26 5.76 7.44
N GLN A 40 -26.82 5.84 8.71
CA GLN A 40 -27.26 6.87 9.64
C GLN A 40 -26.75 8.26 9.22
N ILE A 41 -25.47 8.38 8.84
CA ILE A 41 -24.88 9.63 8.32
C ILE A 41 -25.60 10.07 7.04
N LEU A 42 -25.81 9.17 6.07
CA LEU A 42 -26.54 9.49 4.84
C LEU A 42 -27.98 9.94 5.12
N ALA A 43 -28.70 9.26 6.01
CA ALA A 43 -30.05 9.67 6.39
C ALA A 43 -30.08 11.05 7.06
N SER A 44 -29.11 11.32 7.94
CA SER A 44 -28.95 12.63 8.58
C SER A 44 -28.61 13.73 7.57
N LEU A 45 -27.66 13.51 6.65
CA LEU A 45 -27.30 14.48 5.60
C LEU A 45 -28.46 14.75 4.64
N ARG A 46 -29.22 13.72 4.25
CA ARG A 46 -30.47 13.89 3.47
C ARG A 46 -31.51 14.73 4.22
N SER A 47 -31.63 14.55 5.54
CA SER A 47 -32.50 15.40 6.37
C SER A 47 -32.00 16.85 6.42
N VAL A 48 -30.69 17.06 6.57
CA VAL A 48 -30.08 18.40 6.55
C VAL A 48 -30.33 19.09 5.21
N ARG A 49 -30.15 18.38 4.10
CA ARG A 49 -30.44 18.86 2.74
C ARG A 49 -31.91 19.29 2.59
N ASN A 50 -32.85 18.46 3.04
CA ASN A 50 -34.28 18.79 2.95
C ASN A 50 -34.65 20.02 3.80
N ASN A 51 -34.04 20.16 4.98
CA ASN A 51 -34.21 21.34 5.82
C ASN A 51 -33.56 22.57 5.18
N TYR A 52 -32.40 22.42 4.53
CA TYR A 52 -31.71 23.50 3.82
C TYR A 52 -32.56 24.08 2.68
N ILE A 53 -33.17 23.22 1.86
CA ILE A 53 -34.12 23.62 0.82
C ILE A 53 -35.30 24.41 1.42
N SER A 54 -35.84 23.92 2.53
CA SER A 54 -36.97 24.56 3.23
C SER A 54 -36.60 25.93 3.82
N LEU A 55 -35.36 26.11 4.27
CA LEU A 55 -34.87 27.35 4.88
C LEU A 55 -34.45 28.39 3.85
N THR A 56 -33.95 27.97 2.68
CA THR A 56 -33.45 28.87 1.63
C THR A 56 -34.47 29.17 0.55
N ASN A 57 -35.58 28.41 0.50
CA ASN A 57 -36.65 28.56 -0.49
C ASN A 57 -36.20 28.41 -1.95
N VAL A 58 -35.05 27.77 -2.15
CA VAL A 58 -34.45 27.48 -3.46
C VAL A 58 -35.12 26.24 -4.04
N GLN A 59 -35.52 26.29 -5.32
CA GLN A 59 -36.08 25.11 -5.99
C GLN A 59 -34.94 24.12 -6.28
N ALA A 60 -35.03 22.91 -5.70
CA ALA A 60 -34.12 21.83 -6.03
C ALA A 60 -34.09 21.62 -7.55
N PRO A 61 -32.92 21.40 -8.18
CA PRO A 61 -32.85 21.00 -9.58
C PRO A 61 -33.69 19.74 -9.74
N ARG A 62 -34.70 19.78 -10.63
CA ARG A 62 -35.52 18.60 -10.93
C ARG A 62 -34.57 17.48 -11.35
N GLU A 63 -34.62 16.37 -10.61
CA GLU A 63 -33.99 15.11 -11.00
C GLU A 63 -34.17 14.90 -12.51
N ARG A 64 -33.06 14.76 -13.25
CA ARG A 64 -33.10 14.29 -14.64
C ARG A 64 -33.56 12.84 -14.62
N SER A 65 -34.86 12.65 -14.46
CA SER A 65 -35.53 11.37 -14.66
C SER A 65 -35.29 10.94 -16.10
N ARG A 66 -34.58 9.82 -16.23
CA ARG A 66 -34.46 9.04 -17.45
C ARG A 66 -35.86 8.72 -17.99
N GLY A 67 -36.16 9.22 -19.20
CA GLY A 67 -37.12 8.63 -20.13
C GLY A 67 -38.60 9.03 -20.00
N ALA A 68 -39.09 9.79 -20.98
CA ALA A 68 -40.25 9.48 -21.83
C ALA A 68 -40.85 10.78 -22.38
N SER A 69 -40.72 10.96 -23.69
CA SER A 69 -41.35 12.01 -24.49
C SER A 69 -42.87 11.86 -24.53
N ASN A 70 -43.61 12.94 -24.23
CA ASN A 70 -44.81 13.31 -24.98
C ASN A 70 -45.23 14.77 -24.69
N PRO A 71 -45.52 15.59 -25.73
CA PRO A 71 -46.03 16.93 -25.55
C PRO A 71 -47.56 16.95 -25.64
N SER A 72 -48.25 17.62 -24.72
CA SER A 72 -49.61 18.10 -24.94
C SER A 72 -49.86 19.31 -24.06
N GLY A 73 -50.08 20.45 -24.71
CA GLY A 73 -50.35 21.72 -24.05
C GLY A 73 -51.81 21.86 -23.64
N SER A 74 -52.04 22.77 -22.69
CA SER A 74 -53.29 23.53 -22.58
C SER A 74 -53.09 24.73 -21.67
N HIS A 75 -53.21 25.92 -22.25
CA HIS A 75 -53.44 27.19 -21.55
C HIS A 75 -54.73 27.14 -20.73
N ILE A 76 -54.68 27.56 -19.45
CA ILE A 76 -55.85 28.15 -18.76
C ILE A 76 -55.38 29.31 -17.87
N HIS A 77 -55.91 30.50 -18.15
CA HIS A 77 -55.88 31.68 -17.28
C HIS A 77 -56.87 31.51 -16.11
N GLY A 78 -56.44 31.87 -14.89
CA GLY A 78 -57.30 32.02 -13.71
C GLY A 78 -56.79 33.16 -12.83
N ARG A 79 -57.66 34.13 -12.54
CA ARG A 79 -57.39 35.47 -12.02
C ARG A 79 -57.57 35.52 -10.49
N GLY A 80 -56.64 36.19 -9.79
CA GLY A 80 -56.91 37.03 -8.62
C GLY A 80 -56.79 36.43 -7.21
N SER A 81 -55.85 36.95 -6.42
CA SER A 81 -56.20 37.68 -5.18
C SER A 81 -54.98 38.45 -4.65
N THR A 82 -55.22 39.71 -4.33
CA THR A 82 -54.30 40.67 -3.73
C THR A 82 -54.06 40.35 -2.25
N GLY A 83 -52.81 40.19 -1.86
CA GLY A 83 -52.34 40.20 -0.47
C GLY A 83 -50.90 40.69 -0.45
N GLN A 84 -50.67 41.86 0.14
CA GLN A 84 -49.36 42.46 0.31
C GLN A 84 -48.46 41.54 1.14
N GLU A 85 -47.33 41.12 0.58
CA GLU A 85 -46.13 40.81 1.36
C GLU A 85 -44.93 41.53 0.74
N ASN A 86 -44.10 42.06 1.63
CA ASN A 86 -42.97 42.93 1.36
C ASN A 86 -42.03 42.35 0.28
N ASN A 87 -41.96 43.01 -0.88
CA ASN A 87 -40.86 42.85 -1.82
C ASN A 87 -39.57 43.42 -1.20
N LYS A 88 -38.86 42.60 -0.41
CA LYS A 88 -37.40 42.63 -0.44
C LYS A 88 -37.00 41.76 -1.62
N VAL A 89 -36.41 42.38 -2.64
CA VAL A 89 -35.69 41.65 -3.69
C VAL A 89 -34.79 40.63 -2.97
N PRO A 90 -34.91 39.32 -3.24
CA PRO A 90 -33.96 38.35 -2.70
C PRO A 90 -32.59 38.83 -3.13
N ASP A 91 -31.69 39.03 -2.18
CA ASP A 91 -30.32 39.41 -2.47
C ASP A 91 -29.79 38.39 -3.50
N GLU A 92 -29.57 38.79 -4.75
CA GLU A 92 -29.23 37.86 -5.84
C GLU A 92 -28.00 37.03 -5.47
N LYS A 93 -27.09 37.66 -4.70
CA LYS A 93 -25.92 37.03 -4.12
C LYS A 93 -26.27 35.93 -3.12
N TYR A 94 -27.29 36.14 -2.26
CA TYR A 94 -27.79 35.11 -1.34
C TYR A 94 -28.41 33.95 -2.10
N SER A 95 -29.21 34.24 -3.13
CA SER A 95 -29.89 33.21 -3.93
C SER A 95 -28.90 32.35 -4.72
N GLN A 96 -27.87 32.98 -5.29
CA GLN A 96 -26.79 32.28 -5.99
C GLN A 96 -25.97 31.41 -5.02
N MET A 97 -25.53 31.97 -3.88
CA MET A 97 -24.80 31.20 -2.87
C MET A 97 -25.61 30.00 -2.37
N ALA A 98 -26.92 30.16 -2.20
CA ALA A 98 -27.79 29.08 -1.75
C ALA A 98 -27.97 27.97 -2.80
N LEU A 99 -27.97 28.31 -4.08
CA LEU A 99 -27.96 27.36 -5.19
C LEU A 99 -26.64 26.60 -5.27
N ASP A 100 -25.51 27.31 -5.26
CA ASP A 100 -24.17 26.73 -5.38
C ASP A 100 -23.90 25.76 -4.22
N THR A 101 -24.26 26.15 -2.99
CA THR A 101 -24.13 25.30 -1.80
C THR A 101 -25.00 24.04 -1.89
N LEU A 102 -26.20 24.14 -2.47
CA LEU A 102 -27.08 22.99 -2.64
C LEU A 102 -26.53 22.02 -3.70
N GLU A 103 -25.94 22.55 -4.78
CA GLU A 103 -25.30 21.75 -5.83
C GLU A 103 -24.06 21.01 -5.29
N GLU A 104 -23.21 21.68 -4.51
CA GLU A 104 -22.09 21.02 -3.82
C GLU A 104 -22.56 19.93 -2.84
N LEU A 105 -23.62 20.19 -2.07
CA LEU A 105 -24.18 19.20 -1.15
C LEU A 105 -24.78 17.99 -1.87
N ASP A 106 -25.45 18.21 -3.01
CA ASP A 106 -25.98 17.16 -3.86
C ASP A 106 -24.88 16.31 -4.48
N TRP A 107 -23.83 16.96 -4.98
CA TRP A 107 -22.65 16.28 -5.48
C TRP A 107 -21.99 15.45 -4.37
N CYS A 108 -21.80 16.00 -3.17
CA CYS A 108 -21.23 15.26 -2.03
C CYS A 108 -22.08 14.05 -1.64
N LEU A 109 -23.41 14.17 -1.64
CA LEU A 109 -24.32 13.06 -1.34
C LEU A 109 -24.24 11.96 -2.41
N ASP A 110 -24.18 12.32 -3.69
CA ASP A 110 -24.02 11.38 -4.81
C ASP A 110 -22.64 10.69 -4.77
N GLN A 111 -21.58 11.45 -4.45
CA GLN A 111 -20.25 10.88 -4.23
C GLN A 111 -20.23 9.93 -3.03
N LEU A 112 -20.83 10.30 -1.89
CA LEU A 112 -20.92 9.38 -0.74
C LEU A 112 -21.68 8.10 -1.11
N GLU A 113 -22.76 8.20 -1.87
CA GLU A 113 -23.53 7.03 -2.32
C GLU A 113 -22.77 6.15 -3.31
N THR A 114 -21.96 6.74 -4.19
CA THR A 114 -21.15 6.01 -5.18
C THR A 114 -19.83 5.47 -4.61
N ILE A 115 -19.27 6.09 -3.56
CA ILE A 115 -18.09 5.65 -2.77
C ILE A 115 -18.39 4.40 -1.93
N GLN A 116 -19.62 3.87 -1.96
CA GLN A 116 -19.99 2.58 -1.35
C GLN A 116 -19.23 1.40 -1.98
N THR A 117 -17.95 1.26 -1.67
CA THR A 117 -17.29 -0.04 -1.74
C THR A 117 -17.88 -0.87 -0.60
N HIS A 118 -18.35 -2.09 -0.93
CA HIS A 118 -18.95 -2.99 0.07
C HIS A 118 -18.05 -3.20 1.30
N ARG A 119 -16.73 -3.05 1.15
CA ARG A 119 -15.74 -3.18 2.22
C ARG A 119 -15.78 -2.01 3.21
N SER A 120 -15.73 -0.75 2.76
CA SER A 120 -15.67 0.42 3.67
C SER A 120 -16.90 0.55 4.58
N VAL A 121 -18.09 0.33 4.02
CA VAL A 121 -19.36 0.37 4.79
C VAL A 121 -19.45 -0.82 5.75
N SER A 122 -19.00 -2.00 5.33
CA SER A 122 -18.93 -3.20 6.18
C SER A 122 -17.94 -3.00 7.33
N ASP A 123 -16.79 -2.40 7.08
CA ASP A 123 -15.76 -2.13 8.10
C ASP A 123 -16.26 -1.10 9.12
N MET A 124 -16.94 -0.05 8.67
CA MET A 124 -17.61 0.91 9.56
C MET A 124 -18.66 0.24 10.45
N ALA A 125 -19.47 -0.64 9.89
CA ALA A 125 -20.48 -1.39 10.65
C ALA A 125 -19.82 -2.37 11.63
N SER A 126 -18.87 -3.17 11.15
CA SER A 126 -18.08 -4.12 11.94
C SER A 126 -17.38 -3.44 13.11
N SER A 127 -16.73 -2.29 12.89
CA SER A 127 -16.10 -1.49 13.94
C SER A 127 -17.10 -1.01 15.00
N LYS A 128 -18.29 -0.51 14.59
CA LYS A 128 -19.37 -0.15 15.52
C LYS A 128 -19.84 -1.36 16.34
N PHE A 129 -20.04 -2.52 15.70
CA PHE A 129 -20.41 -3.75 16.39
C PHE A 129 -19.35 -4.22 17.38
N LYS A 130 -18.08 -4.23 16.98
CA LYS A 130 -16.95 -4.61 17.84
C LYS A 130 -16.89 -3.70 19.09
N ARG A 131 -17.06 -2.38 18.92
CA ARG A 131 -17.12 -1.43 20.04
C ARG A 131 -18.33 -1.66 20.96
N MET A 132 -19.52 -1.87 20.39
CA MET A 132 -20.72 -2.19 21.17
C MET A 132 -20.55 -3.49 21.95
N LEU A 133 -20.02 -4.54 21.31
CA LEU A 133 -19.77 -5.83 21.95
C LEU A 133 -18.74 -5.71 23.08
N ASN A 134 -17.62 -5.00 22.87
CA ASN A 134 -16.63 -4.73 23.90
C ASN A 134 -17.25 -4.04 25.14
N ARG A 135 -18.09 -3.03 24.94
CA ARG A 135 -18.77 -2.33 26.04
C ARG A 135 -19.64 -3.28 26.88
N GLU A 136 -20.43 -4.13 26.23
CA GLU A 136 -21.29 -5.11 26.91
C GLU A 136 -20.45 -6.18 27.63
N LEU A 137 -19.37 -6.66 27.01
CA LEU A 137 -18.49 -7.66 27.60
C LEU A 137 -17.71 -7.12 28.80
N SER A 138 -17.29 -5.86 28.81
CA SER A 138 -16.68 -5.23 29.99
C SER A 138 -17.66 -5.18 31.17
N HIS A 139 -18.90 -4.73 30.93
CA HIS A 139 -19.93 -4.71 31.97
C HIS A 139 -20.30 -6.14 32.44
N PHE A 140 -20.27 -7.12 31.54
CA PHE A 140 -20.50 -8.52 31.88
C PHE A 140 -19.35 -9.15 32.67
N ALA A 141 -18.10 -8.79 32.36
CA ALA A 141 -16.91 -9.27 33.06
C ALA A 141 -16.87 -8.84 34.54
N GLU A 142 -17.35 -7.62 34.83
CA GLU A 142 -17.45 -7.08 36.20
C GLU A 142 -18.50 -7.81 37.06
N SER A 143 -19.46 -8.51 36.44
CA SER A 143 -20.58 -9.12 37.14
C SER A 143 -20.23 -10.39 37.93
N SER A 144 -19.21 -11.16 37.50
CA SER A 144 -18.77 -12.38 38.19
C SER A 144 -17.45 -12.92 37.64
N LYS A 145 -16.73 -13.74 38.42
CA LYS A 145 -15.53 -14.48 37.94
C LYS A 145 -15.82 -15.37 36.73
N SER A 146 -17.01 -15.96 36.65
CA SER A 146 -17.43 -16.73 35.46
C SER A 146 -17.75 -15.83 34.26
N GLY A 147 -18.32 -14.66 34.52
CA GLY A 147 -18.60 -13.64 33.50
C GLY A 147 -17.31 -13.11 32.89
N ASN A 148 -16.27 -12.92 33.69
CA ASN A 148 -14.94 -12.53 33.22
C ASN A 148 -14.33 -13.58 32.27
N GLN A 149 -14.34 -14.87 32.64
CA GLN A 149 -13.82 -15.94 31.78
C GLN A 149 -14.58 -16.07 30.45
N ILE A 150 -15.90 -15.91 30.48
CA ILE A 150 -16.74 -15.97 29.28
C ILE A 150 -16.49 -14.73 28.40
N ALA A 151 -16.37 -13.54 28.99
CA ALA A 151 -16.04 -12.33 28.26
C ALA A 151 -14.68 -12.43 27.58
N GLU A 152 -13.68 -12.93 28.30
CA GLU A 152 -12.34 -13.19 27.76
C GLU A 152 -12.36 -14.19 26.59
N TYR A 153 -13.13 -15.28 26.71
CA TYR A 153 -13.31 -16.24 25.62
C TYR A 153 -13.97 -15.59 24.39
N ILE A 154 -15.05 -14.82 24.59
CA ILE A 154 -15.77 -14.18 23.48
C ILE A 154 -14.86 -13.14 22.80
N CYS A 155 -14.16 -12.30 23.57
CA CYS A 155 -13.21 -11.33 23.03
C CYS A 155 -12.10 -12.02 22.23
N ASN A 156 -11.46 -13.05 22.78
CA ASN A 156 -10.35 -13.73 22.10
C ASN A 156 -10.78 -14.54 20.86
N THR A 157 -12.05 -14.95 20.78
CA THR A 157 -12.54 -15.83 19.70
C THR A 157 -13.24 -15.05 18.58
N TYR A 158 -13.98 -13.98 18.90
CA TYR A 158 -14.87 -13.29 17.96
C TYR A 158 -14.48 -11.82 17.70
N LEU A 159 -13.47 -11.27 18.39
CA LEU A 159 -12.94 -9.93 18.14
C LEU A 159 -11.49 -10.01 17.66
N ASP A 160 -11.21 -9.40 16.51
CA ASP A 160 -9.84 -9.25 16.02
C ASP A 160 -9.05 -8.33 16.95
N LYS A 161 -7.85 -8.76 17.38
CA LYS A 161 -6.96 -8.03 18.31
C LYS A 161 -6.27 -6.79 17.71
N GLN A 162 -6.77 -6.23 16.62
CA GLN A 162 -6.05 -5.22 15.83
C GLN A 162 -5.85 -3.84 16.52
N GLN A 163 -6.33 -3.60 17.75
CA GLN A 163 -6.32 -2.29 18.40
C GLN A 163 -5.73 -2.20 19.82
N GLU A 164 -5.01 -3.21 20.33
CA GLU A 164 -4.49 -3.18 21.72
C GLU A 164 -3.17 -2.41 21.94
N LEU A 165 -2.60 -1.75 20.92
CA LEU A 165 -1.29 -1.09 21.06
C LEU A 165 -1.33 0.28 21.77
N ASP A 166 -2.51 0.90 21.93
CA ASP A 166 -2.65 2.30 22.39
C ASP A 166 -2.99 2.48 23.89
N LEU A 167 -2.88 1.45 24.73
CA LEU A 167 -3.15 1.58 26.17
C LEU A 167 -1.89 1.36 27.03
N PRO A 168 -1.43 2.35 27.83
CA PRO A 168 -0.52 2.07 28.93
C PRO A 168 -1.31 1.35 30.04
N THR A 169 -1.25 0.02 30.03
CA THR A 169 -1.86 -0.78 31.10
C THR A 169 -1.01 -0.66 32.37
N VAL A 170 -1.55 0.02 33.38
CA VAL A 170 -1.05 -0.05 34.76
C VAL A 170 -1.16 -1.51 35.21
N LYS A 171 -0.01 -2.14 35.44
CA LYS A 171 0.04 -3.50 36.00
C LYS A 171 -0.46 -3.47 37.44
N VAL A 172 -1.42 -4.33 37.75
CA VAL A 172 -1.63 -4.80 39.12
C VAL A 172 -1.04 -6.21 39.16
N ASP A 173 0.00 -6.38 39.97
CA ASP A 173 0.69 -7.66 40.17
C ASP A 173 -0.25 -8.70 40.79
N GLU A 174 -0.34 -9.89 40.19
CA GLU A 174 -0.77 -11.12 40.88
C GLU A 174 0.14 -12.31 40.50
N PRO A 175 0.28 -13.31 41.41
CA PRO A 175 1.45 -14.17 41.46
C PRO A 175 1.39 -15.37 40.51
N GLN A 176 2.54 -15.71 39.92
CA GLN A 176 2.71 -16.86 39.05
C GLN A 176 2.59 -18.20 39.81
N VAL A 177 1.62 -19.02 39.42
CA VAL A 177 1.55 -20.44 39.82
C VAL A 177 2.31 -21.28 38.78
N LYS A 178 3.45 -21.84 39.19
CA LYS A 178 4.22 -22.82 38.40
C LYS A 178 3.41 -24.12 38.23
N ARG A 179 3.07 -24.48 36.98
CA ARG A 179 2.68 -25.86 36.63
C ARG A 179 3.91 -26.60 36.11
N LYS A 180 4.13 -27.80 36.65
CA LYS A 180 5.20 -28.73 36.25
C LYS A 180 4.90 -29.29 34.85
N GLU A 181 5.91 -29.31 34.00
CA GLU A 181 5.89 -29.99 32.70
C GLU A 181 6.14 -31.49 32.92
N GLU A 182 5.27 -32.33 32.36
CA GLU A 182 5.51 -33.76 32.17
C GLU A 182 5.93 -34.00 30.71
N GLU A 183 7.00 -34.75 30.51
CA GLU A 183 7.57 -35.11 29.20
C GLU A 183 6.62 -36.02 28.40
N PRO A 184 6.45 -35.81 27.07
CA PRO A 184 5.80 -36.80 26.22
C PRO A 184 6.82 -37.79 25.63
N GLN A 185 6.52 -39.07 25.81
CA GLN A 185 7.21 -40.22 25.22
C GLN A 185 7.20 -40.20 23.68
N LYS A 186 8.32 -40.68 23.11
CA LYS A 186 8.52 -41.01 21.69
C LYS A 186 7.45 -41.99 21.19
N ASP A 187 6.73 -41.64 20.11
CA ASP A 187 6.46 -42.62 19.05
C ASP A 187 5.97 -42.04 17.70
N SER A 188 6.53 -42.66 16.64
CA SER A 188 6.12 -42.73 15.23
C SER A 188 6.16 -41.46 14.33
N LYS A 189 7.05 -41.54 13.34
CA LYS A 189 7.19 -40.66 12.18
C LYS A 189 5.87 -40.51 11.41
N LYS A 190 5.23 -39.35 11.50
CA LYS A 190 4.40 -38.78 10.43
C LYS A 190 4.93 -37.38 10.15
N SER A 191 5.37 -37.13 8.93
CA SER A 191 5.86 -35.82 8.53
C SER A 191 4.70 -34.82 8.62
N PRO A 192 4.78 -33.78 9.46
CA PRO A 192 3.72 -32.77 9.53
C PRO A 192 3.72 -31.95 8.24
N MET A 193 2.53 -31.43 7.89
CA MET A 193 2.24 -30.56 6.73
C MET A 193 2.88 -29.16 6.86
N THR A 194 4.01 -29.04 7.57
CA THR A 194 4.64 -27.79 8.04
C THR A 194 6.01 -27.55 7.41
N GLN A 195 6.37 -28.26 6.34
CA GLN A 195 7.59 -27.95 5.60
C GLN A 195 7.26 -26.87 4.57
N ILE A 196 7.75 -25.66 4.80
CA ILE A 196 7.83 -24.64 3.76
C ILE A 196 8.68 -25.24 2.64
N ILE A 197 8.07 -25.47 1.48
CA ILE A 197 8.74 -25.98 0.29
C ILE A 197 9.68 -24.87 -0.17
N GLY A 198 11.00 -25.03 0.02
CA GLY A 198 11.99 -24.05 -0.43
C GLY A 198 13.11 -23.73 0.58
N VAL A 199 12.90 -23.96 1.88
CA VAL A 199 13.94 -23.67 2.89
C VAL A 199 15.06 -24.70 2.79
N ARG A 200 16.17 -24.30 2.16
CA ARG A 200 17.35 -25.15 1.97
C ARG A 200 18.19 -25.08 3.25
N LYS A 201 18.54 -26.25 3.80
CA LYS A 201 19.53 -26.31 4.88
C LYS A 201 20.86 -25.74 4.39
N MET A 202 21.56 -25.00 5.26
CA MET A 202 22.86 -24.42 4.96
C MET A 202 23.80 -25.50 4.41
N LYS A 203 24.31 -25.31 3.19
CA LYS A 203 25.24 -26.28 2.60
C LYS A 203 26.62 -26.20 3.24
N HIS A 204 26.96 -25.05 3.83
CA HIS A 204 28.18 -24.84 4.57
C HIS A 204 27.90 -23.85 5.70
N ALA A 205 27.75 -24.34 6.93
CA ALA A 205 28.12 -23.55 8.09
C ALA A 205 29.62 -23.30 7.96
N ASN A 206 29.99 -22.28 7.20
CA ASN A 206 31.29 -21.65 7.35
C ASN A 206 31.32 -21.23 8.82
N SER A 207 31.88 -22.13 9.62
CA SER A 207 32.09 -21.94 11.03
C SER A 207 33.02 -20.75 11.08
N PHE A 208 32.43 -19.57 11.26
CA PHE A 208 33.19 -18.41 11.65
C PHE A 208 34.12 -18.88 12.75
N THR A 209 35.43 -18.67 12.58
CA THR A 209 36.46 -19.04 13.55
C THR A 209 36.35 -18.22 14.85
N GLY A 210 35.18 -17.64 15.13
CA GLY A 210 34.86 -16.68 16.17
C GLY A 210 35.14 -15.23 15.76
N ILE A 211 35.86 -14.97 14.67
CA ILE A 211 36.29 -13.62 14.28
C ILE A 211 35.30 -13.01 13.29
N VAL A 212 34.60 -11.96 13.73
CA VAL A 212 33.67 -11.18 12.90
C VAL A 212 34.48 -10.30 11.91
N PRO A 213 34.28 -10.41 10.58
CA PRO A 213 34.99 -9.59 9.62
C PRO A 213 34.57 -8.14 9.76
N LYS A 214 35.50 -7.22 9.47
CA LYS A 214 35.26 -5.77 9.58
C LYS A 214 34.01 -5.30 8.83
N TYR A 215 33.75 -5.86 7.65
CA TYR A 215 32.62 -5.49 6.78
C TYR A 215 31.49 -6.53 6.80
N GLY A 216 31.50 -7.46 7.76
CA GLY A 216 30.58 -8.60 7.81
C GLY A 216 30.89 -9.72 6.83
N VAL A 217 31.72 -9.45 5.81
CA VAL A 217 32.11 -10.37 4.74
C VAL A 217 33.62 -10.30 4.51
N GLU A 218 34.17 -11.29 3.81
CA GLU A 218 35.54 -11.23 3.28
C GLU A 218 35.52 -10.53 1.92
N PRO A 219 36.06 -9.30 1.81
CA PRO A 219 36.00 -8.54 0.57
C PRO A 219 36.97 -9.08 -0.49
N THR A 220 36.55 -9.04 -1.75
CA THR A 220 37.45 -9.25 -2.91
C THR A 220 38.43 -8.08 -3.07
N ASN A 221 37.99 -6.87 -2.72
CA ASN A 221 38.83 -5.67 -2.66
C ASN A 221 38.45 -4.80 -1.45
N ALA A 222 39.25 -4.87 -0.39
CA ALA A 222 38.96 -4.20 0.88
C ALA A 222 38.96 -2.66 0.77
N ASP A 223 39.88 -2.09 -0.02
CA ASP A 223 40.04 -0.63 -0.12
C ASP A 223 38.90 0.00 -0.92
N LEU A 224 38.53 -0.61 -2.05
CA LEU A 224 37.40 -0.13 -2.86
C LEU A 224 36.06 -0.34 -2.17
N LEU A 225 35.90 -1.45 -1.43
CA LEU A 225 34.70 -1.64 -0.60
C LEU A 225 34.61 -0.58 0.48
N ALA A 226 35.71 -0.28 1.18
CA ALA A 226 35.74 0.75 2.21
C ALA A 226 35.35 2.13 1.67
N GLN A 227 35.86 2.48 0.48
CA GLN A 227 35.50 3.72 -0.21
C GLN A 227 34.02 3.74 -0.62
N THR A 228 33.50 2.66 -1.17
CA THR A 228 32.08 2.59 -1.59
C THR A 228 31.14 2.71 -0.39
N LEU A 229 31.50 2.10 0.75
CA LEU A 229 30.70 2.15 1.97
C LEU A 229 30.69 3.52 2.67
N THR A 230 31.52 4.49 2.27
CA THR A 230 31.41 5.87 2.82
C THR A 230 30.14 6.57 2.36
N ASP A 231 29.57 6.13 1.24
CA ASP A 231 28.34 6.70 0.68
C ASP A 231 27.07 5.97 1.16
N ILE A 232 27.17 5.05 2.12
CA ILE A 232 26.03 4.24 2.60
C ILE A 232 24.87 5.09 3.17
N ASN A 233 25.16 6.31 3.63
CA ASN A 233 24.18 7.26 4.16
C ASN A 233 23.64 8.23 3.09
N LYS A 234 24.02 8.07 1.81
CA LYS A 234 23.65 8.95 0.71
C LYS A 234 22.72 8.25 -0.27
N TRP A 235 21.83 9.03 -0.89
CA TRP A 235 21.07 8.56 -2.05
C TRP A 235 22.02 8.30 -3.22
N GLY A 236 21.79 7.20 -3.97
CA GLY A 236 22.66 6.82 -5.09
C GLY A 236 23.94 6.08 -4.70
N ALA A 237 24.02 5.50 -3.50
CA ALA A 237 25.09 4.56 -3.15
C ALA A 237 25.12 3.40 -4.16
N ASP A 238 26.28 3.11 -4.74
CA ASP A 238 26.41 2.14 -5.83
C ASP A 238 26.45 0.70 -5.28
N VAL A 239 25.27 0.12 -5.05
CA VAL A 239 25.13 -1.26 -4.56
C VAL A 239 25.71 -2.31 -5.50
N PHE A 240 25.83 -2.03 -6.80
CA PHE A 240 26.47 -2.93 -7.75
C PHE A 240 27.97 -3.02 -7.50
N LYS A 241 28.63 -1.91 -7.16
CA LYS A 241 30.03 -1.92 -6.69
C LYS A 241 30.18 -2.62 -5.34
N ILE A 242 29.23 -2.43 -4.42
CA ILE A 242 29.23 -3.19 -3.16
C ILE A 242 29.17 -4.69 -3.46
N ALA A 243 28.31 -5.13 -4.38
CA ALA A 243 28.23 -6.53 -4.79
C ALA A 243 29.56 -7.04 -5.35
N GLU A 244 30.20 -6.29 -6.25
CA GLU A 244 31.50 -6.64 -6.83
C GLU A 244 32.62 -6.78 -5.78
N TYR A 245 32.73 -5.82 -4.87
CA TYR A 245 33.84 -5.75 -3.90
C TYR A 245 33.62 -6.57 -2.63
N SER A 246 32.39 -7.01 -2.36
CA SER A 246 32.01 -7.85 -1.21
C SER A 246 32.12 -9.36 -1.48
N GLY A 247 32.57 -9.78 -2.66
CA GLY A 247 32.53 -11.18 -3.06
C GLY A 247 31.13 -11.67 -3.40
N ASN A 248 30.32 -10.80 -4.02
CA ASN A 248 28.91 -11.04 -4.35
C ASN A 248 28.06 -11.32 -3.09
N ARG A 249 28.31 -10.52 -2.05
CA ARG A 249 27.56 -10.52 -0.78
C ARG A 249 27.03 -9.12 -0.42
N PRO A 250 26.36 -8.41 -1.37
CA PRO A 250 25.93 -7.04 -1.13
C PRO A 250 24.95 -6.92 0.03
N LEU A 251 24.01 -7.85 0.20
CA LEU A 251 22.99 -7.75 1.25
C LEU A 251 23.63 -7.90 2.63
N THR A 252 24.46 -8.92 2.83
CA THR A 252 25.16 -9.11 4.11
C THR A 252 26.02 -7.90 4.46
N CYS A 253 26.78 -7.38 3.49
CA CYS A 253 27.68 -6.25 3.72
C CYS A 253 26.92 -4.95 4.05
N THR A 254 25.94 -4.60 3.23
CA THR A 254 25.11 -3.40 3.38
C THR A 254 24.34 -3.43 4.69
N THR A 255 23.61 -4.52 4.98
CA THR A 255 22.80 -4.61 6.21
C THR A 255 23.69 -4.62 7.44
N TYR A 256 24.84 -5.31 7.43
CA TYR A 256 25.78 -5.27 8.56
C TYR A 256 26.31 -3.86 8.82
N LYS A 257 26.71 -3.13 7.78
CA LYS A 257 27.17 -1.73 7.90
C LYS A 257 26.05 -0.82 8.44
N ILE A 258 24.82 -0.97 7.97
CA ILE A 258 23.67 -0.21 8.47
C ILE A 258 23.40 -0.49 9.96
N PHE A 259 23.48 -1.75 10.38
CA PHE A 259 23.31 -2.13 11.79
C PHE A 259 24.39 -1.54 12.70
N GLN A 260 25.62 -1.38 12.19
CA GLN A 260 26.69 -0.68 12.90
C GLN A 260 26.46 0.83 12.94
N GLU A 261 26.10 1.44 11.81
CA GLU A 261 25.89 2.89 11.68
C GLU A 261 24.77 3.39 12.60
N ARG A 262 23.70 2.59 12.72
CA ARG A 262 22.54 2.87 13.56
C ARG A 262 22.66 2.29 14.98
N ASP A 263 23.79 1.70 15.38
CA ASP A 263 24.01 1.03 16.67
C ASP A 263 22.94 -0.02 17.08
N LEU A 264 22.27 -0.64 16.10
CA LEU A 264 21.18 -1.60 16.34
C LEU A 264 21.67 -2.88 17.04
N LEU A 265 22.93 -3.27 16.80
CA LEU A 265 23.55 -4.43 17.46
C LEU A 265 23.60 -4.26 18.98
N SER A 266 24.06 -3.10 19.44
CA SER A 266 24.18 -2.79 20.86
C SER A 266 22.81 -2.63 21.50
N MET A 267 21.95 -1.80 20.89
CA MET A 267 20.61 -1.48 21.41
C MET A 267 19.74 -2.72 21.62
N PHE A 268 19.75 -3.65 20.67
CA PHE A 268 18.96 -4.87 20.73
C PHE A 268 19.74 -6.10 21.20
N LYS A 269 20.99 -5.91 21.64
CA LYS A 269 21.88 -6.96 22.15
C LYS A 269 22.02 -8.12 21.17
N ILE A 270 22.18 -7.81 19.89
CA ILE A 270 22.30 -8.80 18.81
C ILE A 270 23.79 -9.15 18.68
N PRO A 271 24.22 -10.40 18.97
CA PRO A 271 25.60 -10.80 18.72
C PRO A 271 25.91 -10.68 17.22
N ALA A 272 27.01 -10.02 16.87
CA ALA A 272 27.38 -9.82 15.47
C ALA A 272 27.52 -11.15 14.70
N THR A 273 27.99 -12.22 15.35
CA THR A 273 28.04 -13.56 14.77
C THR A 273 26.65 -14.12 14.44
N THR A 274 25.65 -13.91 15.31
CA THR A 274 24.26 -14.32 15.06
C THR A 274 23.65 -13.53 13.91
N LEU A 275 23.93 -12.22 13.82
CA LEU A 275 23.50 -11.41 12.68
C LEU A 275 24.11 -11.90 11.37
N LEU A 276 25.42 -12.11 11.32
CA LEU A 276 26.09 -12.57 10.11
C LEU A 276 25.64 -13.96 9.68
N ASN A 277 25.42 -14.88 10.63
CA ASN A 277 24.84 -16.18 10.31
C ASN A 277 23.47 -16.01 9.65
N TYR A 278 22.57 -15.23 10.26
CA TYR A 278 21.24 -14.98 9.67
C TYR A 278 21.33 -14.33 8.29
N LEU A 279 22.14 -13.27 8.12
CA LEU A 279 22.28 -12.55 6.85
C LEU A 279 22.89 -13.42 5.74
N MET A 280 23.88 -14.25 6.06
CA MET A 280 24.45 -15.19 5.08
C MET A 280 23.43 -16.23 4.63
N HIS A 281 22.63 -16.76 5.57
CA HIS A 281 21.52 -17.65 5.24
C HIS A 281 20.45 -16.96 4.39
N LEU A 282 20.07 -15.74 4.76
CA LEU A 282 19.10 -14.93 4.03
C LEU A 282 19.57 -14.68 2.59
N GLU A 283 20.80 -14.21 2.43
CA GLU A 283 21.40 -13.93 1.13
C GLU A 283 21.59 -15.20 0.27
N ASP A 284 21.85 -16.36 0.88
CA ASP A 284 21.89 -17.64 0.16
C ASP A 284 20.49 -18.11 -0.32
N HIS A 285 19.40 -17.57 0.23
CA HIS A 285 18.03 -17.84 -0.23
C HIS A 285 17.55 -16.85 -1.29
N TYR A 286 18.30 -15.78 -1.58
CA TYR A 286 18.08 -15.02 -2.82
C TYR A 286 18.72 -15.74 -4.01
N HIS A 287 17.95 -15.97 -5.07
CA HIS A 287 18.42 -16.76 -6.22
C HIS A 287 19.36 -15.90 -7.06
N ARG A 288 20.64 -16.29 -7.11
CA ARG A 288 21.67 -15.57 -7.88
C ARG A 288 21.44 -15.59 -9.39
N ASP A 289 20.67 -16.56 -9.86
CA ASP A 289 20.34 -16.72 -11.28
C ASP A 289 19.22 -15.75 -11.71
N ASN A 290 18.47 -15.16 -10.76
CA ASN A 290 17.50 -14.11 -11.07
C ASN A 290 18.24 -12.83 -11.51
N PRO A 291 17.91 -12.25 -12.66
CA PRO A 291 18.54 -11.01 -13.11
C PRO A 291 18.32 -9.82 -12.16
N TYR A 292 17.10 -9.63 -11.65
CA TYR A 292 16.68 -8.47 -10.85
C TYR A 292 16.36 -8.82 -9.40
N HIS A 293 15.34 -9.66 -9.13
CA HIS A 293 14.90 -9.98 -7.76
C HIS A 293 15.88 -10.97 -7.09
N ASN A 294 17.04 -10.45 -6.71
CA ASN A 294 18.16 -11.14 -6.06
C ASN A 294 18.72 -10.29 -4.91
N SER A 295 19.79 -10.73 -4.24
CA SER A 295 20.31 -10.06 -3.04
C SER A 295 20.87 -8.65 -3.31
N THR A 296 21.19 -8.30 -4.56
CA THR A 296 21.62 -6.94 -4.92
C THR A 296 20.45 -5.98 -4.83
N HIS A 297 19.28 -6.37 -5.34
CA HIS A 297 18.06 -5.57 -5.24
C HIS A 297 17.64 -5.42 -3.77
N ALA A 298 17.63 -6.50 -2.99
CA ALA A 298 17.35 -6.43 -1.55
C ALA A 298 18.31 -5.49 -0.80
N ALA A 299 19.59 -5.46 -1.18
CA ALA A 299 20.57 -4.54 -0.63
C ALA A 299 20.26 -3.07 -1.00
N ASP A 300 19.82 -2.81 -2.24
CA ASP A 300 19.39 -1.48 -2.69
C ASP A 300 18.19 -0.96 -1.90
N VAL A 301 17.16 -1.78 -1.76
CA VAL A 301 15.95 -1.42 -1.00
C VAL A 301 16.30 -1.17 0.47
N THR A 302 17.12 -2.04 1.07
CA THR A 302 17.58 -1.87 2.46
C THR A 302 18.37 -0.57 2.66
N GLN A 303 19.28 -0.25 1.75
CA GLN A 303 20.08 0.98 1.82
C GLN A 303 19.23 2.23 1.56
N SER A 304 18.31 2.17 0.60
CA SER A 304 17.37 3.24 0.30
C SER A 304 16.46 3.53 1.49
N THR A 305 15.88 2.50 2.12
CA THR A 305 15.11 2.65 3.36
C THR A 305 15.96 3.24 4.48
N HIS A 306 17.23 2.83 4.61
CA HIS A 306 18.15 3.45 5.56
C HIS A 306 18.33 4.94 5.32
N VAL A 307 18.43 5.41 4.08
CA VAL A 307 18.54 6.85 3.79
C VAL A 307 17.23 7.58 4.09
N LEU A 308 16.08 7.03 3.68
CA LEU A 308 14.76 7.65 3.90
C LEU A 308 14.41 7.78 5.39
N LEU A 309 14.79 6.82 6.23
CA LEU A 309 14.66 6.88 7.69
C LEU A 309 15.45 8.04 8.33
N SER A 310 16.41 8.62 7.61
CA SER A 310 17.26 9.73 8.08
C SER A 310 16.77 11.10 7.61
N SER A 311 15.59 11.19 6.98
CA SER A 311 14.94 12.46 6.67
C SER A 311 14.74 13.29 7.94
N GLN A 312 15.06 14.58 7.87
CA GLN A 312 14.90 15.55 8.95
C GLN A 312 13.42 15.70 9.34
N ALA A 313 12.51 15.62 8.37
CA ALA A 313 11.07 15.64 8.64
C ALA A 313 10.59 14.44 9.49
N LEU A 314 11.37 13.36 9.53
CA LEU A 314 11.10 12.12 10.26
C LEU A 314 12.00 11.94 11.50
N ASP A 315 12.77 12.98 11.88
CA ASP A 315 13.69 12.92 13.00
C ASP A 315 12.94 12.62 14.32
N ASN A 316 13.39 11.58 15.04
CA ASN A 316 12.79 11.08 16.29
C ASN A 316 11.30 10.68 16.20
N VAL A 317 10.74 10.51 15.00
CA VAL A 317 9.34 10.06 14.82
C VAL A 317 9.20 8.57 15.11
N PHE A 318 10.17 7.78 14.66
CA PHE A 318 10.18 6.33 14.84
C PHE A 318 11.04 5.90 16.02
N THR A 319 10.55 4.93 16.78
CA THR A 319 11.30 4.21 17.80
C THR A 319 12.37 3.33 17.17
N ASP A 320 13.39 2.96 17.96
CA ASP A 320 14.44 2.05 17.48
C ASP A 320 13.88 0.70 16.99
N LEU A 321 12.76 0.25 17.56
CA LEU A 321 12.12 -1.02 17.16
C LEU A 321 11.44 -0.89 15.79
N GLU A 322 10.83 0.26 15.50
CA GLU A 322 10.25 0.58 14.20
C GLU A 322 11.35 0.70 13.14
N VAL A 323 12.48 1.35 13.47
CA VAL A 323 13.68 1.42 12.61
C VAL A 323 14.24 0.02 12.33
N LEU A 324 14.41 -0.81 13.37
CA LEU A 324 14.86 -2.20 13.21
C LEU A 324 13.91 -3.00 12.31
N ALA A 325 12.60 -2.83 12.49
CA ALA A 325 11.59 -3.53 11.70
C ALA A 325 11.63 -3.11 10.22
N ALA A 326 11.78 -1.81 9.93
CA ALA A 326 11.84 -1.31 8.56
C ALA A 326 13.07 -1.83 7.81
N ILE A 327 14.26 -1.72 8.43
CA ILE A 327 15.50 -2.25 7.85
C ILE A 327 15.41 -3.77 7.65
N PHE A 328 14.84 -4.50 8.62
CA PHE A 328 14.67 -5.94 8.49
C PHE A 328 13.67 -6.30 7.39
N ALA A 329 12.52 -5.61 7.30
CA ALA A 329 11.52 -5.81 6.27
C ALA A 329 12.12 -5.62 4.87
N SER A 330 12.83 -4.51 4.63
CA SER A 330 13.51 -4.25 3.35
C SER A 330 14.53 -5.32 2.97
N ALA A 331 15.28 -5.87 3.94
CA ALA A 331 16.25 -6.93 3.67
C ALA A 331 15.62 -8.26 3.25
N ILE A 332 14.40 -8.54 3.72
CA ILE A 332 13.72 -9.83 3.51
C ILE A 332 12.65 -9.80 2.43
N HIS A 333 12.27 -8.62 1.93
CA HIS A 333 10.99 -8.43 1.23
C HIS A 333 10.81 -9.32 0.00
N ASP A 334 11.90 -9.80 -0.61
CA ASP A 334 11.92 -10.63 -1.83
C ASP A 334 12.66 -11.97 -1.67
N VAL A 335 12.92 -12.42 -0.45
CA VAL A 335 13.71 -13.64 -0.24
C VAL A 335 13.04 -14.86 -0.89
N ASP A 336 13.81 -15.68 -1.62
CA ASP A 336 13.32 -16.85 -2.35
C ASP A 336 12.36 -16.53 -3.52
N HIS A 337 12.42 -15.30 -4.06
CA HIS A 337 11.70 -14.93 -5.28
C HIS A 337 12.10 -15.84 -6.48
N PRO A 338 11.15 -16.39 -7.26
CA PRO A 338 11.42 -17.35 -8.33
C PRO A 338 11.71 -16.71 -9.71
N GLY A 339 11.78 -15.38 -9.76
CA GLY A 339 11.94 -14.62 -10.99
C GLY A 339 10.68 -14.61 -11.88
N LEU A 340 9.50 -14.64 -11.26
CA LEU A 340 8.19 -14.76 -11.90
C LEU A 340 7.16 -13.96 -11.10
N THR A 341 6.18 -13.36 -11.76
CA THR A 341 5.14 -12.57 -11.09
C THR A 341 4.10 -13.42 -10.36
N ASN A 342 3.41 -12.83 -9.37
CA ASN A 342 2.23 -13.42 -8.72
C ASN A 342 1.21 -13.94 -9.75
N GLN A 343 0.92 -13.16 -10.79
CA GLN A 343 -0.04 -13.55 -11.84
C GLN A 343 0.38 -14.81 -12.59
N TYR A 344 1.68 -14.95 -12.90
CA TYR A 344 2.21 -16.15 -13.53
C TYR A 344 2.05 -17.38 -12.63
N LEU A 345 2.35 -17.24 -11.34
CA LEU A 345 2.23 -18.31 -10.35
C LEU A 345 0.78 -18.79 -10.18
N VAL A 346 -0.18 -17.86 -10.21
CA VAL A 346 -1.62 -18.16 -10.16
C VAL A 346 -2.08 -18.85 -11.43
N HIS A 347 -1.76 -18.30 -12.62
CA HIS A 347 -2.15 -18.89 -13.89
C HIS A 347 -1.60 -20.30 -14.12
N THR A 348 -0.41 -20.58 -13.60
CA THR A 348 0.23 -21.89 -13.75
C THR A 348 -0.15 -22.89 -12.66
N GLY A 349 -0.99 -22.49 -11.69
CA GLY A 349 -1.41 -23.34 -10.57
C GLY A 349 -0.23 -23.80 -9.72
N SER A 350 0.75 -22.92 -9.50
CA SER A 350 1.94 -23.26 -8.72
C SER A 350 1.59 -23.63 -7.27
N GLU A 351 2.45 -24.43 -6.63
CA GLU A 351 2.27 -24.81 -5.22
C GLU A 351 2.19 -23.60 -4.28
N LEU A 352 2.93 -22.52 -4.59
CA LEU A 352 2.86 -21.27 -3.82
C LEU A 352 1.49 -20.60 -3.95
N ALA A 353 0.96 -20.49 -5.17
CA ALA A 353 -0.35 -19.91 -5.40
C ALA A 353 -1.46 -20.68 -4.68
N LEU A 354 -1.39 -22.02 -4.72
CA LEU A 354 -2.31 -22.89 -3.98
C LEU A 354 -2.17 -22.73 -2.46
N MET A 355 -0.94 -22.60 -1.95
CA MET A 355 -0.67 -22.43 -0.51
C MET A 355 -1.22 -21.11 0.03
N TYR A 356 -1.06 -20.03 -0.74
CA TYR A 356 -1.44 -18.67 -0.34
C TYR A 356 -2.80 -18.22 -0.92
N ASN A 357 -3.52 -19.13 -1.58
CA ASN A 357 -4.86 -18.92 -2.12
C ASN A 357 -4.94 -17.68 -3.03
N ASP A 358 -3.96 -17.54 -3.92
CA ASP A 358 -3.84 -16.48 -4.93
C ASP A 358 -3.71 -15.03 -4.39
N GLU A 359 -3.63 -14.83 -3.06
CA GLU A 359 -3.55 -13.50 -2.44
C GLU A 359 -2.12 -13.21 -1.96
N SER A 360 -1.48 -12.19 -2.55
CA SER A 360 -0.11 -11.72 -2.23
C SER A 360 0.84 -12.91 -2.05
N VAL A 361 0.89 -13.78 -3.07
CA VAL A 361 1.48 -15.12 -3.02
C VAL A 361 2.96 -15.06 -2.65
N LEU A 362 3.70 -14.21 -3.35
CA LEU A 362 5.13 -14.02 -3.16
C LEU A 362 5.43 -13.32 -1.82
N GLU A 363 4.70 -12.26 -1.49
CA GLU A 363 4.95 -11.46 -0.29
C GLU A 363 4.72 -12.29 1.00
N ASN A 364 3.70 -13.15 0.99
CA ASN A 364 3.49 -14.13 2.06
C ASN A 364 4.62 -15.18 2.12
N HIS A 365 5.13 -15.62 0.96
CA HIS A 365 6.24 -16.56 0.87
C HIS A 365 7.54 -15.97 1.43
N HIS A 366 7.87 -14.73 1.04
CA HIS A 366 9.05 -13.99 1.52
C HIS A 366 9.06 -13.90 3.05
N LEU A 367 7.92 -13.50 3.65
CA LEU A 367 7.73 -13.49 5.09
C LEU A 367 7.91 -14.88 5.71
N ALA A 368 7.28 -15.91 5.14
CA ALA A 368 7.34 -17.26 5.68
C ALA A 368 8.78 -17.80 5.71
N VAL A 369 9.53 -17.64 4.63
CA VAL A 369 10.94 -18.04 4.52
C VAL A 369 11.79 -17.27 5.53
N ALA A 370 11.74 -15.94 5.54
CA ALA A 370 12.57 -15.10 6.41
C ALA A 370 12.39 -15.43 7.90
N PHE A 371 11.14 -15.51 8.36
CA PHE A 371 10.87 -15.87 9.75
C PHE A 371 11.20 -17.33 10.09
N LYS A 372 11.21 -18.22 9.09
CA LYS A 372 11.66 -19.59 9.28
C LYS A 372 13.18 -19.67 9.46
N LEU A 373 13.95 -18.84 8.75
CA LEU A 373 15.41 -18.79 8.88
C LEU A 373 15.87 -18.37 10.29
N LEU A 374 15.07 -17.58 11.02
CA LEU A 374 15.36 -17.26 12.42
C LEU A 374 15.36 -18.49 13.36
N GLN A 375 14.78 -19.61 12.93
CA GLN A 375 14.73 -20.85 13.70
C GLN A 375 15.95 -21.75 13.46
N GLU A 376 16.82 -21.42 12.51
CA GLU A 376 18.07 -22.13 12.28
C GLU A 376 19.08 -21.83 13.42
N ASP A 377 20.07 -22.73 13.56
CA ASP A 377 21.05 -22.67 14.63
C ASP A 377 21.84 -21.33 14.58
N ASN A 378 21.87 -20.62 15.71
CA ASN A 378 22.53 -19.32 15.85
C ASN A 378 22.10 -18.26 14.80
N CYS A 379 20.84 -18.29 14.35
CA CYS A 379 20.29 -17.30 13.41
C CYS A 379 19.21 -16.39 14.02
N ASN A 380 18.79 -16.62 15.27
CA ASN A 380 17.75 -15.81 15.90
C ASN A 380 18.28 -14.44 16.38
N ILE A 381 18.25 -13.44 15.49
CA ILE A 381 18.66 -12.07 15.80
C ILE A 381 17.72 -11.33 16.77
N PHE A 382 16.54 -11.89 17.07
CA PHE A 382 15.54 -11.31 17.97
C PHE A 382 15.44 -12.02 19.32
N LEU A 383 16.43 -12.86 19.65
CA LEU A 383 16.44 -13.67 20.87
C LEU A 383 16.30 -12.82 22.15
N ASN A 384 16.98 -11.67 22.19
CA ASN A 384 17.06 -10.81 23.36
C ASN A 384 15.96 -9.74 23.45
N LEU A 385 15.03 -9.70 22.49
CA LEU A 385 13.84 -8.88 22.58
C LEU A 385 12.86 -9.44 23.62
N SER A 386 12.03 -8.60 24.22
CA SER A 386 10.88 -9.06 25.01
C SER A 386 9.80 -9.68 24.11
N ASP A 387 8.90 -10.49 24.69
CA ASP A 387 7.78 -11.07 23.93
C ASP A 387 6.91 -10.01 23.26
N LYS A 388 6.64 -8.90 23.95
CA LYS A 388 5.88 -7.77 23.38
C LYS A 388 6.62 -7.14 22.21
N GLN A 389 7.92 -6.88 22.34
CA GLN A 389 8.73 -6.33 21.23
C GLN A 389 8.76 -7.27 20.03
N ARG A 390 8.90 -8.59 20.24
CA ARG A 390 8.86 -9.57 19.15
C ARG A 390 7.52 -9.59 18.43
N GLN A 391 6.42 -9.54 19.18
CA GLN A 391 5.07 -9.50 18.59
C GLN A 391 4.85 -8.22 17.79
N THR A 392 5.23 -7.06 18.34
CA THR A 392 5.13 -5.76 17.66
C THR A 392 6.01 -5.71 16.41
N LEU A 393 7.28 -6.12 16.51
CA LEU A 393 8.20 -6.18 15.37
C LEU A 393 7.66 -7.11 14.28
N ARG A 394 7.21 -8.31 14.65
CA ARG A 394 6.65 -9.27 13.69
C ARG A 394 5.44 -8.67 12.96
N LYS A 395 4.54 -7.99 13.68
CA LYS A 395 3.38 -7.34 13.08
C LYS A 395 3.81 -6.26 12.08
N MET A 396 4.70 -5.36 12.47
CA MET A 396 5.16 -4.27 11.59
C MET A 396 5.85 -4.81 10.33
N VAL A 397 6.71 -5.82 10.48
CA VAL A 397 7.40 -6.44 9.34
C VAL A 397 6.41 -7.10 8.38
N ILE A 398 5.39 -7.80 8.89
CA ILE A 398 4.33 -8.38 8.06
C ILE A 398 3.57 -7.28 7.32
N ASP A 399 3.15 -6.23 8.04
CA ASP A 399 2.43 -5.11 7.44
C ASP A 399 3.26 -4.42 6.32
N MET A 400 4.58 -4.27 6.51
CA MET A 400 5.49 -3.66 5.51
C MET A 400 5.76 -4.55 4.30
N VAL A 401 6.07 -5.83 4.47
CA VAL A 401 6.36 -6.71 3.32
C VAL A 401 5.09 -7.00 2.51
N LEU A 402 3.92 -7.13 3.15
CA LEU A 402 2.66 -7.26 2.38
C LEU A 402 2.31 -5.98 1.60
N ALA A 403 2.85 -4.83 2.00
CA ALA A 403 2.67 -3.58 1.27
C ALA A 403 3.54 -3.48 0.00
N THR A 404 4.56 -4.34 -0.17
CA THR A 404 5.35 -4.38 -1.41
C THR A 404 4.64 -5.15 -2.53
N ASP A 405 3.46 -5.75 -2.28
CA ASP A 405 2.60 -6.25 -3.35
C ASP A 405 2.15 -5.08 -4.22
N MET A 406 2.64 -5.04 -5.47
CA MET A 406 2.35 -3.97 -6.42
C MET A 406 0.85 -3.80 -6.71
N SER A 407 0.02 -4.84 -6.48
CA SER A 407 -1.45 -4.71 -6.56
C SER A 407 -2.02 -3.74 -5.51
N LYS A 408 -1.28 -3.41 -4.45
CA LYS A 408 -1.69 -2.53 -3.36
C LYS A 408 -1.20 -1.08 -3.54
N HIS A 409 -0.44 -0.79 -4.59
CA HIS A 409 0.14 0.54 -4.83
C HIS A 409 -0.89 1.67 -4.71
N MET A 410 -2.06 1.54 -5.36
CA MET A 410 -3.07 2.60 -5.37
C MET A 410 -3.69 2.86 -3.98
N SER A 411 -3.85 1.81 -3.16
CA SER A 411 -4.29 1.99 -1.77
C SER A 411 -3.23 2.70 -0.92
N LEU A 412 -1.96 2.33 -1.08
CA LEU A 412 -0.86 2.96 -0.35
C LEU A 412 -0.71 4.44 -0.71
N LEU A 413 -0.82 4.77 -2.01
CA LEU A 413 -0.78 6.13 -2.51
C LEU A 413 -1.96 6.97 -1.99
N ALA A 414 -3.17 6.40 -1.96
CA ALA A 414 -4.34 7.09 -1.42
C ALA A 414 -4.20 7.38 0.08
N ASP A 415 -3.72 6.41 0.85
CA ASP A 415 -3.43 6.59 2.28
C ASP A 415 -2.35 7.66 2.50
N LEU A 416 -1.28 7.65 1.68
CA LEU A 416 -0.20 8.63 1.75
C LEU A 416 -0.70 10.05 1.42
N LYS A 417 -1.51 10.20 0.37
CA LYS A 417 -2.12 11.50 0.00
C LYS A 417 -2.99 12.05 1.12
N THR A 418 -3.85 11.19 1.69
CA THR A 418 -4.69 11.57 2.84
C THR A 418 -3.84 12.02 4.03
N MET A 419 -2.71 11.35 4.25
CA MET A 419 -1.77 11.74 5.30
C MET A 419 -1.11 13.08 5.03
N VAL A 420 -0.70 13.37 3.79
CA VAL A 420 -0.16 14.69 3.40
C VAL A 420 -1.19 15.80 3.62
N GLU A 421 -2.45 15.58 3.25
CA GLU A 421 -3.55 16.55 3.43
C GLU A 421 -3.87 16.82 4.90
N THR A 422 -3.70 15.82 5.77
CA THR A 422 -4.03 15.89 7.20
C THR A 422 -2.80 16.08 8.10
N LYS A 423 -1.60 16.24 7.51
CA LYS A 423 -0.35 16.25 8.25
C LYS A 423 -0.33 17.38 9.28
N LYS A 424 0.02 17.01 10.50
CA LYS A 424 0.36 17.97 11.56
C LYS A 424 1.87 18.07 11.63
N VAL A 425 2.39 19.28 11.47
CA VAL A 425 3.82 19.55 11.57
C VAL A 425 4.06 20.28 12.90
N ALA A 426 5.05 19.83 13.66
CA ALA A 426 5.50 20.54 14.86
C ALA A 426 6.12 21.89 14.48
N GLY A 427 6.25 22.82 15.44
CA GLY A 427 6.91 24.11 15.20
C GLY A 427 8.38 24.00 14.72
N SER A 428 8.99 22.81 14.81
CA SER A 428 10.32 22.46 14.31
C SER A 428 10.36 21.96 12.86
N GLY A 429 9.23 21.77 12.18
CA GLY A 429 9.18 21.16 10.84
C GLY A 429 9.09 19.63 10.83
N VAL A 430 9.09 18.98 12.00
CA VAL A 430 9.00 17.51 12.14
C VAL A 430 7.55 17.03 12.06
N LEU A 431 7.33 15.91 11.39
CA LEU A 431 6.02 15.27 11.25
C LEU A 431 5.52 14.70 12.59
N MET A 432 4.28 15.00 12.96
CA MET A 432 3.67 14.46 14.18
C MET A 432 2.78 13.26 13.83
N LEU A 433 3.27 12.06 14.17
CA LEU A 433 2.52 10.81 14.03
C LEU A 433 2.10 10.30 15.41
N ASP A 434 0.80 10.45 15.72
CA ASP A 434 0.28 10.29 17.09
C ASP A 434 0.05 8.82 17.46
N ASN A 435 -0.25 7.96 16.48
CA ASN A 435 -0.68 6.57 16.73
C ASN A 435 0.05 5.56 15.82
N TYR A 436 -0.07 4.26 16.16
CA TYR A 436 0.55 3.17 15.41
C TYR A 436 0.13 3.14 13.93
N THR A 437 -1.14 3.44 13.63
CA THR A 437 -1.70 3.38 12.27
C THR A 437 -1.01 4.38 11.36
N ASP A 438 -0.82 5.62 11.84
CA ASP A 438 -0.15 6.64 11.04
C ASP A 438 1.33 6.27 10.83
N LYS A 439 1.99 5.77 11.88
CA LYS A 439 3.40 5.34 11.78
C LYS A 439 3.59 4.19 10.80
N ILE A 440 2.76 3.14 10.88
CA ILE A 440 2.90 1.99 9.99
C ILE A 440 2.58 2.36 8.54
N GLN A 441 1.62 3.26 8.29
CA GLN A 441 1.33 3.76 6.93
C GLN A 441 2.53 4.49 6.32
N VAL A 442 3.25 5.32 7.09
CA VAL A 442 4.48 5.95 6.61
C VAL A 442 5.58 4.92 6.35
N LEU A 443 5.76 3.94 7.25
CA LEU A 443 6.78 2.91 7.08
C LEU A 443 6.50 1.98 5.89
N GLN A 444 5.23 1.61 5.66
CA GLN A 444 4.80 0.86 4.47
C GLN A 444 5.12 1.62 3.19
N ASN A 445 4.73 2.90 3.12
CA ASN A 445 5.06 3.75 1.97
C ASN A 445 6.56 3.96 1.81
N MET A 446 7.33 4.06 2.89
CA MET A 446 8.78 4.21 2.84
C MET A 446 9.48 2.99 2.23
N VAL A 447 9.09 1.78 2.62
CA VAL A 447 9.62 0.54 2.03
C VAL A 447 9.18 0.42 0.56
N HIS A 448 7.92 0.75 0.26
CA HIS A 448 7.39 0.76 -1.11
C HIS A 448 8.09 1.78 -2.02
N CYS A 449 8.37 3.00 -1.52
CA CYS A 449 9.19 4.00 -2.22
C CYS A 449 10.62 3.48 -2.44
N SER A 450 11.19 2.79 -1.44
CA SER A 450 12.53 2.21 -1.54
C SER A 450 12.61 1.13 -2.61
N ASP A 451 11.57 0.32 -2.76
CA ASP A 451 11.44 -0.71 -3.79
C ASP A 451 11.27 -0.07 -5.19
N LEU A 452 10.42 0.96 -5.29
CA LEU A 452 10.21 1.76 -6.50
C LEU A 452 11.21 2.92 -6.67
N SER A 453 12.43 2.77 -6.15
CA SER A 453 13.43 3.84 -6.12
C SER A 453 14.35 3.90 -7.33
N ASN A 454 14.45 2.82 -8.12
CA ASN A 454 15.41 2.76 -9.24
C ASN A 454 15.36 3.98 -10.17
N PRO A 455 14.19 4.49 -10.60
CA PRO A 455 14.12 5.62 -11.51
C PRO A 455 14.57 6.95 -10.91
N THR A 456 14.72 7.02 -9.59
CA THR A 456 15.19 8.22 -8.88
C THR A 456 16.69 8.15 -8.52
N LYS A 457 17.37 7.05 -8.87
CA LYS A 457 18.82 6.88 -8.68
C LYS A 457 19.58 7.56 -9.84
N PRO A 458 20.88 7.87 -9.68
CA PRO A 458 21.72 8.34 -10.79
C PRO A 458 21.58 7.44 -12.03
N ILE A 459 21.54 8.04 -13.22
CA ILE A 459 21.18 7.35 -14.48
C ILE A 459 21.97 6.06 -14.74
N GLU A 460 23.25 5.99 -14.35
CA GLU A 460 24.09 4.80 -14.54
C GLU A 460 23.72 3.63 -13.63
N ILE A 461 23.14 3.89 -12.46
CA ILE A 461 22.57 2.87 -11.58
C ILE A 461 21.21 2.46 -12.14
N TYR A 462 20.37 3.44 -12.50
CA TYR A 462 19.03 3.18 -13.02
C TYR A 462 19.05 2.31 -14.28
N LYS A 463 19.92 2.60 -15.26
CA LYS A 463 20.08 1.79 -16.48
C LYS A 463 20.41 0.32 -16.17
N LYS A 464 21.33 0.05 -15.23
CA LYS A 464 21.66 -1.32 -14.82
C LYS A 464 20.47 -2.03 -14.18
N SER A 465 19.67 -1.32 -13.39
CA SER A 465 18.45 -1.87 -12.81
C SER A 465 17.41 -2.20 -13.89
N VAL A 466 17.22 -1.33 -14.88
CA VAL A 466 16.32 -1.56 -16.02
C VAL A 466 16.76 -2.76 -16.85
N ASP A 467 18.04 -2.86 -17.20
CA ASP A 467 18.57 -4.00 -17.97
C ASP A 467 18.29 -5.33 -17.26
N ARG A 468 18.48 -5.36 -15.93
CA ARG A 468 18.20 -6.54 -15.10
C ARG A 468 16.70 -6.85 -15.04
N LEU A 469 15.85 -5.85 -14.78
CA LEU A 469 14.41 -6.04 -14.69
C LEU A 469 13.82 -6.55 -16.01
N MET A 470 14.23 -5.94 -17.12
CA MET A 470 13.76 -6.34 -18.45
C MET A 470 14.21 -7.75 -18.80
N GLU A 471 15.46 -8.14 -18.50
CA GLU A 471 15.92 -9.51 -18.72
C GLU A 471 15.11 -10.52 -17.89
N GLU A 472 14.72 -10.19 -16.66
CA GLU A 472 13.87 -11.07 -15.85
C GLU A 472 12.44 -11.21 -16.43
N PHE A 473 11.83 -10.11 -16.88
CA PHE A 473 10.55 -10.16 -17.59
C PHE A 473 10.63 -10.97 -18.88
N PHE A 474 11.73 -10.83 -19.63
CA PHE A 474 11.93 -11.62 -20.84
C PHE A 474 12.12 -13.11 -20.56
N GLN A 475 12.79 -13.48 -19.47
CA GLN A 475 12.87 -14.87 -19.03
C GLN A 475 11.50 -15.44 -18.62
N GLN A 476 10.63 -14.63 -18.00
CA GLN A 476 9.24 -15.04 -17.79
C GLN A 476 8.51 -15.26 -19.12
N GLY A 477 8.60 -14.32 -20.07
CA GLY A 477 7.94 -14.42 -21.36
C GLY A 477 8.41 -15.63 -22.19
N ASP A 478 9.69 -16.00 -22.07
CA ASP A 478 10.20 -17.23 -22.68
C ASP A 478 9.56 -18.48 -22.07
N LYS A 479 9.41 -18.53 -20.73
CA LYS A 479 8.71 -19.63 -20.05
C LYS A 479 7.20 -19.66 -20.39
N GLU A 480 6.55 -18.52 -20.59
CA GLU A 480 5.16 -18.42 -21.05
C GLU A 480 5.02 -19.02 -22.47
N ARG A 481 5.93 -18.62 -23.37
CA ARG A 481 5.99 -19.13 -24.75
C ARG A 481 6.22 -20.64 -24.79
N GLU A 482 7.15 -21.16 -23.99
CA GLU A 482 7.42 -22.60 -23.88
C GLU A 482 6.20 -23.41 -23.40
N ARG A 483 5.36 -22.80 -22.56
CA ARG A 483 4.13 -23.42 -22.04
C ARG A 483 2.91 -23.21 -22.94
N GLY A 484 3.06 -22.51 -24.07
CA GLY A 484 1.95 -22.17 -24.95
C GLY A 484 0.93 -21.21 -24.31
N MET A 485 1.38 -20.38 -23.37
CA MET A 485 0.58 -19.31 -22.76
C MET A 485 0.70 -18.03 -23.59
N ASP A 486 -0.29 -17.15 -23.47
CA ASP A 486 -0.16 -15.78 -23.96
C ASP A 486 0.96 -15.08 -23.19
N ILE A 487 1.86 -14.43 -23.93
CA ILE A 487 3.00 -13.73 -23.34
C ILE A 487 2.48 -12.47 -22.65
N SER A 488 2.83 -12.32 -21.38
CA SER A 488 2.44 -11.18 -20.56
C SER A 488 2.94 -9.86 -21.18
N PRO A 489 2.21 -8.75 -21.02
CA PRO A 489 2.70 -7.43 -21.38
C PRO A 489 4.10 -7.20 -20.80
N MET A 490 4.98 -6.52 -21.55
CA MET A 490 6.39 -6.27 -21.19
C MET A 490 7.33 -7.49 -21.17
N CYS A 491 6.81 -8.70 -21.27
CA CYS A 491 7.61 -9.93 -21.19
C CYS A 491 8.08 -10.44 -22.57
N ASP A 492 7.62 -9.86 -23.68
CA ASP A 492 8.08 -10.24 -25.01
C ASP A 492 9.32 -9.44 -25.46
N ARG A 493 10.48 -10.09 -25.44
CA ARG A 493 11.76 -9.50 -25.90
C ARG A 493 11.77 -9.07 -27.38
N HIS A 494 10.80 -9.49 -28.19
CA HIS A 494 10.73 -9.16 -29.61
C HIS A 494 9.82 -7.96 -29.94
N ASN A 495 8.97 -7.54 -29.00
CA ASN A 495 7.95 -6.52 -29.25
C ASN A 495 7.90 -5.41 -28.17
N SER A 496 8.87 -5.39 -27.25
CA SER A 496 8.91 -4.40 -26.16
C SER A 496 9.72 -3.17 -26.55
N THR A 497 9.16 -1.97 -26.31
CA THR A 497 9.90 -0.70 -26.40
C THR A 497 10.26 -0.25 -24.99
N ILE A 498 11.48 -0.58 -24.54
CA ILE A 498 11.92 -0.37 -23.15
C ILE A 498 11.77 1.10 -22.75
N GLU A 499 12.19 2.03 -23.61
CA GLU A 499 12.24 3.46 -23.32
C GLU A 499 10.83 4.03 -23.08
N LYS A 500 9.87 3.68 -23.95
CA LYS A 500 8.46 4.10 -23.78
C LYS A 500 7.86 3.55 -22.50
N SER A 501 8.20 2.30 -22.16
CA SER A 501 7.69 1.67 -20.95
C SER A 501 8.29 2.29 -19.68
N GLN A 502 9.56 2.70 -19.70
CA GLN A 502 10.15 3.44 -18.57
C GLN A 502 9.48 4.82 -18.40
N VAL A 503 9.23 5.56 -19.49
CA VAL A 503 8.50 6.83 -19.41
C VAL A 503 7.10 6.63 -18.83
N GLY A 504 6.34 5.67 -19.34
CA GLY A 504 4.99 5.38 -18.81
C GLY A 504 5.01 4.92 -17.36
N PHE A 505 5.97 4.08 -16.97
CA PHE A 505 6.14 3.65 -15.59
C PHE A 505 6.42 4.83 -14.65
N ILE A 506 7.27 5.77 -15.08
CA ILE A 506 7.53 6.98 -14.31
C ILE A 506 6.26 7.84 -14.21
N ASP A 507 5.65 8.18 -15.34
CA ASP A 507 4.52 9.12 -15.40
C ASP A 507 3.30 8.61 -14.61
N TYR A 508 3.01 7.30 -14.63
CA TYR A 508 1.78 6.75 -14.05
C TYR A 508 1.94 6.10 -12.67
N ILE A 509 3.16 5.70 -12.27
CA ILE A 509 3.38 4.94 -11.03
C ILE A 509 4.40 5.65 -10.13
N VAL A 510 5.61 5.89 -10.64
CA VAL A 510 6.75 6.31 -9.80
C VAL A 510 6.67 7.79 -9.44
N HIS A 511 6.38 8.67 -10.41
CA HIS A 511 6.28 10.11 -10.16
C HIS A 511 5.15 10.46 -9.18
N PRO A 512 3.89 9.98 -9.34
CA PRO A 512 2.84 10.29 -8.38
C PRO A 512 3.15 9.84 -6.95
N LEU A 513 3.85 8.70 -6.79
CA LEU A 513 4.30 8.20 -5.49
C LEU A 513 5.38 9.09 -4.88
N TRP A 514 6.45 9.39 -5.64
CA TRP A 514 7.58 10.17 -5.14
C TRP A 514 7.24 11.64 -4.94
N GLU A 515 6.35 12.22 -5.74
CA GLU A 515 5.79 13.56 -5.53
C GLU A 515 5.04 13.62 -4.20
N THR A 516 4.13 12.66 -3.95
CA THR A 516 3.39 12.60 -2.68
C THR A 516 4.33 12.36 -1.49
N TRP A 517 5.35 11.51 -1.64
CA TRP A 517 6.38 11.32 -0.62
C TRP A 517 7.16 12.60 -0.35
N ALA A 518 7.58 13.32 -1.40
CA ALA A 518 8.31 14.57 -1.29
C ALA A 518 7.47 15.66 -0.60
N ASP A 519 6.17 15.72 -0.86
CA ASP A 519 5.26 16.60 -0.14
C ASP A 519 5.17 16.25 1.35
N LEU A 520 5.21 14.97 1.71
CA LEU A 520 5.19 14.54 3.11
C LEU A 520 6.44 15.00 3.86
N VAL A 521 7.63 14.79 3.27
CA VAL A 521 8.93 15.02 3.91
C VAL A 521 9.66 16.29 3.44
N PHE A 522 8.93 17.23 2.82
CA PHE A 522 9.50 18.44 2.26
C PHE A 522 10.38 19.20 3.28
N PRO A 523 11.61 19.65 2.90
CA PRO A 523 12.19 19.67 1.55
C PRO A 523 13.09 18.48 1.19
N ASP A 524 13.20 17.45 2.04
CA ASP A 524 14.32 16.49 2.01
C ASP A 524 14.41 15.64 0.73
N ALA A 525 13.29 15.38 0.05
CA ALA A 525 13.25 14.52 -1.13
C ALA A 525 13.28 15.29 -2.47
N GLN A 526 13.49 16.62 -2.46
CA GLN A 526 13.45 17.41 -3.70
C GLN A 526 14.50 16.96 -4.72
N GLU A 527 15.74 16.72 -4.29
CA GLU A 527 16.81 16.25 -5.20
C GLU A 527 16.50 14.87 -5.82
N ILE A 528 15.75 14.04 -5.09
CA ILE A 528 15.29 12.72 -5.58
C ILE A 528 14.26 12.91 -6.70
N LEU A 529 13.34 13.87 -6.53
CA LEU A 529 12.32 14.19 -7.52
C LEU A 529 12.94 14.84 -8.77
N ASP A 530 13.87 15.78 -8.59
CA ASP A 530 14.59 16.40 -9.70
C ASP A 530 15.34 15.34 -10.53
N THR A 531 16.00 14.37 -9.87
CA THR A 531 16.68 13.25 -10.56
C THR A 531 15.70 12.34 -11.31
N LEU A 532 14.49 12.13 -10.76
CA LEU A 532 13.45 11.35 -11.41
C LEU A 532 12.98 12.02 -12.72
N GLU A 533 12.75 13.33 -12.69
CA GLU A 533 12.37 14.13 -13.86
C GLU A 533 13.48 14.10 -14.92
N ASP A 534 14.74 14.31 -14.54
CA ASP A 534 15.91 14.23 -15.43
C ASP A 534 16.02 12.85 -16.09
N ASN A 535 15.87 11.77 -15.32
CA ASN A 535 15.93 10.40 -15.83
C ASN A 535 14.75 10.08 -16.77
N ARG A 536 13.56 10.60 -16.45
CA ARG A 536 12.36 10.47 -17.28
C ARG A 536 12.57 11.12 -18.64
N ASP A 537 13.09 12.34 -18.66
CA ASP A 537 13.40 13.07 -19.88
C ASP A 537 14.54 12.43 -20.67
N TRP A 538 15.53 11.84 -19.98
CA TRP A 538 16.56 11.04 -20.63
C TRP A 538 15.96 9.85 -21.39
N TYR A 539 15.10 9.05 -20.77
CA TYR A 539 14.43 7.92 -21.46
C TYR A 539 13.50 8.41 -22.58
N GLN A 540 12.78 9.51 -22.36
CA GLN A 540 11.94 10.12 -23.40
C GLN A 540 12.75 10.52 -24.64
N SER A 541 13.97 11.04 -24.44
CA SER A 541 14.88 11.43 -25.53
C SER A 541 15.46 10.23 -26.30
N MET A 542 15.50 9.05 -25.67
CA MET A 542 16.00 7.81 -26.25
C MET A 542 14.95 7.04 -27.06
N ILE A 543 13.67 7.42 -26.98
CA ILE A 543 12.60 6.78 -27.76
C ILE A 543 12.89 6.93 -29.26
N PRO A 544 12.97 5.82 -30.02
CA PRO A 544 13.20 5.88 -31.45
C PRO A 544 12.14 6.73 -32.15
N VAL A 545 12.58 7.71 -32.93
CA VAL A 545 11.68 8.48 -33.80
C VAL A 545 11.11 7.49 -34.82
N SER A 546 9.80 7.23 -34.76
CA SER A 546 9.10 6.48 -35.79
C SER A 546 9.51 7.04 -37.15
N PRO A 547 9.88 6.21 -38.16
CA PRO A 547 10.26 6.69 -39.47
C PRO A 547 9.19 7.65 -39.97
N SER A 548 9.50 8.94 -39.96
CA SER A 548 8.60 9.96 -40.45
C SER A 548 8.35 9.63 -41.92
N ALA A 549 7.08 9.51 -42.28
CA ALA A 549 6.63 9.32 -43.65
C ALA A 549 7.13 10.47 -44.53
N SER A 550 8.34 10.35 -45.04
CA SER A 550 8.93 11.24 -46.03
C SER A 550 9.66 10.38 -47.04
N PHE A 551 8.87 9.88 -48.00
CA PHE A 551 9.15 9.81 -49.45
C PHE A 551 8.23 8.75 -50.09
N SER A 552 6.99 9.13 -50.38
CA SER A 552 6.21 8.46 -51.43
C SER A 552 5.46 9.46 -52.31
N THR A 553 6.21 10.36 -52.96
CA THR A 553 5.80 10.84 -54.27
C THR A 553 5.95 9.71 -55.30
N ARG A 554 5.03 8.74 -55.31
CA ARG A 554 4.50 8.15 -56.57
C ARG A 554 3.40 7.10 -56.38
N LYS A 555 2.30 7.41 -57.07
CA LYS A 555 1.29 6.53 -57.67
C LYS A 555 0.39 5.71 -56.76
N ARG A 556 -0.87 6.16 -56.74
CA ARG A 556 -2.07 5.33 -56.60
C ARG A 556 -1.90 4.01 -57.36
N ASN A 557 -2.11 2.90 -56.67
CA ASN A 557 -3.01 1.85 -57.12
C ASN A 557 -3.57 1.12 -55.89
N SER A 558 -4.85 0.81 -56.01
CA SER A 558 -5.66 0.00 -55.11
C SER A 558 -5.00 -1.35 -54.83
N ASP A 559 -5.09 -1.85 -53.60
CA ASP A 559 -5.86 -3.04 -53.28
C ASP A 559 -6.03 -3.18 -51.75
N LYS A 560 -7.14 -3.82 -51.39
CA LYS A 560 -7.70 -3.94 -50.04
C LYS A 560 -7.00 -5.05 -49.28
N GLU A 561 -6.67 -4.82 -48.00
CA GLU A 561 -6.62 -5.86 -46.97
C GLU A 561 -6.85 -5.22 -45.58
N GLU A 562 -7.73 -5.82 -44.79
CA GLU A 562 -8.23 -5.34 -43.50
C GLU A 562 -7.24 -5.64 -42.38
N GLU A 563 -6.64 -4.60 -41.80
CA GLU A 563 -5.99 -4.68 -40.48
C GLU A 563 -6.97 -4.15 -39.41
N THR A 564 -7.39 -5.05 -38.52
CA THR A 564 -8.13 -4.74 -37.29
C THR A 564 -7.26 -3.92 -36.33
N LYS A 565 -7.41 -2.61 -36.38
CA LYS A 565 -6.82 -1.65 -35.44
C LYS A 565 -7.71 -1.58 -34.20
N PHE A 566 -7.22 -2.07 -33.06
CA PHE A 566 -7.78 -1.73 -31.76
C PHE A 566 -7.43 -0.29 -31.45
N GLN A 567 -8.43 0.59 -31.50
CA GLN A 567 -8.32 1.99 -31.17
C GLN A 567 -8.68 2.16 -29.69
N PHE A 568 -7.71 2.56 -28.87
CA PHE A 568 -7.97 3.19 -27.58
C PHE A 568 -8.41 4.63 -27.88
N ASP A 569 -9.69 4.93 -27.69
CA ASP A 569 -10.18 6.31 -27.67
C ASP A 569 -9.78 6.93 -26.32
N MET A 570 -8.83 7.87 -26.36
CA MET A 570 -8.59 8.84 -25.29
C MET A 570 -9.45 10.07 -25.58
N ASP A 571 -10.46 10.31 -24.74
CA ASP A 571 -11.17 11.59 -24.70
C ASP A 571 -10.27 12.63 -23.99
N GLU A 572 -9.71 13.55 -24.78
CA GLU A 572 -9.13 14.81 -24.27
C GLU A 572 -10.26 15.72 -23.75
N VAL A 573 -10.33 15.92 -22.44
CA VAL A 573 -11.07 17.05 -21.87
C VAL A 573 -10.23 18.31 -22.06
N LYS A 574 -10.59 19.10 -23.07
CA LYS A 574 -10.10 20.47 -23.26
C LYS A 574 -10.91 21.41 -22.38
N ASP A 575 -10.31 21.90 -21.30
CA ASP A 575 -10.81 23.07 -20.59
C ASP A 575 -10.44 24.34 -21.38
N ASN A 576 -11.47 25.01 -21.87
CA ASN A 576 -11.44 26.39 -22.34
C ASN A 576 -12.24 27.24 -21.34
N ASN A 577 -11.58 28.11 -20.56
CA ASN A 577 -11.88 29.54 -20.65
C ASN A 577 -10.88 30.46 -19.91
N CYS A 578 -10.76 31.64 -20.50
CA CYS A 578 -9.80 32.73 -20.32
C CYS A 578 -9.96 33.61 -19.07
N ASP A 579 -8.81 34.21 -18.71
CA ASP A 579 -8.56 35.59 -18.26
C ASP A 579 -9.13 36.14 -16.94
N SER A 580 -8.21 36.47 -16.03
CA SER A 580 -7.94 37.88 -15.65
C SER A 580 -6.79 38.02 -14.65
N ALA A 581 -5.67 38.65 -15.03
CA ALA A 581 -4.91 39.55 -14.15
C ALA A 581 -3.76 40.25 -14.90
N GLN A 582 -3.73 41.57 -14.69
CA GLN A 582 -2.93 42.59 -15.35
C GLN A 582 -1.40 42.47 -15.16
N THR A 583 -0.68 42.64 -16.27
CA THR A 583 0.73 43.05 -16.35
C THR A 583 0.99 44.38 -15.63
N LEU A 584 1.81 44.37 -14.58
CA LEU A 584 2.50 45.54 -14.05
C LEU A 584 3.99 45.43 -14.39
N LYS A 585 4.42 46.20 -15.40
CA LYS A 585 5.83 46.45 -15.72
C LYS A 585 6.42 47.37 -14.65
N VAL A 586 7.38 46.87 -13.87
CA VAL A 586 8.26 47.72 -13.07
C VAL A 586 9.56 47.93 -13.84
N SER A 587 9.72 49.16 -14.31
CA SER A 587 10.94 49.73 -14.84
C SER A 587 11.90 50.10 -13.71
N THR A 588 13.17 49.69 -13.80
CA THR A 588 14.26 50.35 -13.07
C THR A 588 15.37 50.80 -14.05
N PRO A 589 16.01 51.97 -13.79
CA PRO A 589 16.82 52.68 -14.77
C PRO A 589 18.31 52.32 -14.66
N LYS A 590 19.04 52.57 -15.75
CA LYS A 590 20.49 52.38 -15.84
C LYS A 590 21.28 53.46 -15.09
N THR A 591 22.30 52.98 -14.37
CA THR A 591 23.66 53.53 -14.11
C THR A 591 23.82 54.85 -13.35
N HIS A 592 24.33 54.76 -12.12
CA HIS A 592 25.75 54.99 -11.82
C HIS A 592 26.20 54.21 -10.59
#